data_AF-A0A836QDH5-F1
#
_entry.id   AF-A0A836QDH5-F1
#
_cell.length_a   1.000
_cell.length_b   1.000
_cell.length_c   1.000
_cell.angle_alpha   90.00
_cell.angle_beta   90.00
_cell.angle_gamma   90.00
#
_symmetry.space_group_name_H-M   'P 1'
#
loop_
_entity.id
_entity.type
_entity.pdbx_description
1 polymer ?
#
loop_
_entity_poly.entity_id
_entity_poly.type
_entity_poly.pdbx_seq_one_letter_code
_entity_poly.pdbx_strand_id
1 'polypeptide(L)' 'MIKNNSFPEMAIQQIWLEQDFDQVTLKTICGQQVKIEFAGWYNSASGPDFREARLKIGKQYLLGAVE' A
#
# COMPACT_ATOMS: atom_id res chain seq x y z
N MET A 1 29.44 13.75 2.69
CA MET A 1 28.38 14.22 1.77
C MET A 1 27.31 13.15 1.69
N ILE A 2 26.19 13.29 2.41
CA ILE A 2 25.06 12.39 2.24
C ILE A 2 24.32 12.87 1.00
N LYS A 3 24.51 12.17 -0.12
CA LYS A 3 23.76 12.42 -1.36
C LYS A 3 22.38 11.77 -1.22
N ASN A 4 21.34 12.58 -1.36
CA ASN A 4 19.92 12.24 -1.52
C ASN A 4 19.24 11.42 -0.40
N ASN A 5 18.26 12.06 0.24
CA ASN A 5 17.28 11.51 1.18
C ASN A 5 16.28 10.50 0.56
N SER A 6 16.68 9.75 -0.47
CA SER A 6 15.78 8.82 -1.16
C SER A 6 15.61 7.54 -0.34
N PHE A 7 14.42 7.32 0.19
CA PHE A 7 14.01 6.02 0.71
C PHE A 7 13.99 5.00 -0.45
N PRO A 8 14.57 3.81 -0.28
CA PRO A 8 14.47 2.77 -1.30
C PRO A 8 13.01 2.37 -1.53
N GLU A 9 12.59 2.28 -2.79
CA GLU A 9 11.25 1.81 -3.19
C GLU A 9 10.91 0.46 -2.57
N MET A 10 11.89 -0.46 -2.56
CA MET A 10 11.79 -1.77 -1.89
C MET A 10 11.39 -1.66 -0.41
N ALA A 11 11.84 -0.62 0.30
CA ALA A 11 11.46 -0.44 1.69
C ALA A 11 9.97 -0.04 1.82
N ILE A 12 9.46 0.79 0.91
CA ILE A 12 8.04 1.19 0.89
C ILE A 12 7.16 -0.01 0.51
N GLN A 13 7.57 -0.75 -0.53
CA GLN A 13 6.92 -2.01 -0.94
C GLN A 13 6.86 -3.00 0.23
N GLN A 14 7.95 -3.16 0.98
CA GLN A 14 7.99 -4.06 2.13
C GLN A 14 7.06 -3.60 3.26
N ILE A 15 7.06 -2.30 3.61
CA ILE A 15 6.13 -1.74 4.59
C ILE A 15 4.67 -2.00 4.19
N TRP A 16 4.33 -1.85 2.90
CA TRP A 16 3.00 -2.17 2.39
C TRP A 16 2.66 -3.65 2.51
N LEU A 17 3.56 -4.52 2.02
CA LEU A 17 3.38 -5.97 2.02
C LEU A 17 3.21 -6.53 3.43
N GLU A 18 4.03 -6.06 4.38
CA GLU A 18 4.00 -6.46 5.79
C GLU A 18 2.90 -5.74 6.58
N GLN A 19 2.27 -4.72 5.98
CA GLN A 19 1.32 -3.82 6.64
C GLN A 19 1.91 -3.16 7.90
N ASP A 20 3.21 -2.82 7.88
CA ASP A 20 3.98 -2.27 9.00
C ASP A 20 3.67 -0.78 9.25
N PHE A 21 2.41 -0.51 9.57
CA PHE A 21 1.86 0.79 9.90
C PHE A 21 0.53 0.61 10.63
N ASP A 22 0.01 1.68 11.24
CA ASP A 22 -1.22 1.62 12.02
C ASP A 22 -2.43 1.30 11.13
N GLN A 23 -2.87 0.04 11.16
CA GLN A 23 -4.09 -0.45 10.49
C GLN A 23 -5.38 -0.07 11.22
N VAL A 24 -5.31 0.23 12.52
CA VAL A 24 -6.48 0.50 13.36
C VAL A 24 -7.03 1.89 13.03
N THR A 25 -6.16 2.89 12.92
CA THR A 25 -6.56 4.28 12.64
C THR A 25 -6.37 4.71 11.18
N LEU A 26 -6.03 3.76 10.30
CA LEU A 26 -5.80 4.00 8.88
C LEU A 26 -7.04 4.59 8.20
N LYS A 27 -6.90 5.82 7.71
CA LYS A 27 -7.99 6.54 7.06
C LYS A 27 -7.49 7.42 5.93
N THR A 28 -8.35 7.66 4.95
CA THR A 28 -8.10 8.66 3.90
C THR A 28 -8.09 10.07 4.48
N ILE A 29 -7.56 11.05 3.74
CA ILE A 29 -7.58 12.47 4.14
C ILE A 29 -9.00 13.04 4.33
N CYS A 30 -10.00 12.44 3.69
CA CYS A 30 -11.41 12.78 3.87
C CYS A 30 -12.08 11.98 5.00
N GLY A 31 -11.32 11.20 5.77
CA GLY A 31 -11.78 10.51 6.98
C GLY A 31 -12.42 9.14 6.75
N GLN A 32 -12.34 8.57 5.55
CA GLN A 32 -12.87 7.23 5.31
C GLN A 32 -11.91 6.18 5.84
N GLN A 33 -12.40 5.24 6.66
CA GLN A 33 -11.61 4.10 7.12
C GLN A 33 -11.09 3.30 5.93
N VAL A 34 -9.81 2.96 5.96
CA VAL A 34 -9.20 2.03 5.02
C VAL A 34 -8.94 0.71 5.75
N LYS A 35 -9.28 -0.40 5.11
CA LYS A 35 -8.91 -1.74 5.53
C LYS A 35 -8.26 -2.44 4.34
N ILE A 36 -7.05 -2.93 4.54
CA ILE A 36 -6.34 -3.73 3.54
C ILE A 36 -6.73 -5.19 3.79
N GLU A 37 -7.59 -5.75 2.94
CA GLU A 37 -8.02 -7.15 3.04
C GLU A 37 -7.00 -8.10 2.40
N PHE A 38 -6.31 -7.63 1.37
CA PHE A 38 -5.17 -8.29 0.76
C PHE A 38 -4.25 -7.22 0.14
N ALA A 39 -2.97 -7.21 0.52
CA ALA A 39 -2.00 -6.23 0.03
C ALA A 39 -1.75 -6.32 -1.49
N GLY A 40 -2.08 -7.48 -2.09
CA GLY A 40 -1.82 -7.79 -3.48
C GLY A 40 -0.63 -8.74 -3.62
N TRP A 41 -0.47 -9.30 -4.81
CA TRP A 41 0.71 -10.09 -5.18
C TRP A 41 1.84 -9.14 -5.54
N TYR A 42 2.98 -9.25 -4.84
CA TYR A 42 4.18 -8.48 -5.16
C TYR A 42 4.59 -8.71 -6.62
N ASN A 43 4.85 -7.63 -7.34
CA ASN A 43 5.23 -7.64 -8.74
C ASN A 43 6.61 -7.03 -8.92
N SER A 44 7.64 -7.89 -9.04
CA SER A 44 9.03 -7.45 -9.31
C SER A 44 9.31 -7.13 -10.79
N ALA A 45 8.31 -7.28 -11.66
CA ALA A 45 8.38 -6.88 -13.06
C ALA A 45 7.82 -5.47 -13.25
N SER A 46 8.00 -4.90 -14.44
CA SER A 46 7.45 -3.60 -14.78
C SER A 46 5.94 -3.49 -14.50
N GLY A 47 5.50 -2.30 -14.10
CA GLY A 47 4.11 -2.01 -13.77
C GLY A 47 3.97 -1.73 -12.29
N PRO A 48 2.76 -1.90 -11.73
CA PRO A 48 2.48 -1.57 -10.34
C PRO A 48 3.23 -2.47 -9.37
N ASP A 49 3.60 -1.95 -8.21
CA ASP A 49 4.21 -2.71 -7.10
C ASP A 49 3.43 -3.98 -6.71
N PHE A 50 2.10 -3.89 -6.67
CA PHE A 50 1.23 -5.01 -6.31
C PHE A 50 0.05 -5.18 -7.27
N ARG A 51 -0.31 -6.44 -7.55
CA ARG A 51 -1.46 -6.81 -8.38
C ARG A 51 -2.57 -7.43 -7.56
N GLU A 52 -3.81 -7.18 -7.97
CA GLU A 52 -5.02 -7.79 -7.37
C GLU A 52 -5.20 -7.50 -5.86
N ALA A 53 -4.68 -6.36 -5.39
CA ALA A 53 -4.91 -5.89 -4.04
C ALA A 53 -6.42 -5.71 -3.79
N ARG A 54 -6.85 -6.01 -2.57
CA ARG A 54 -8.24 -5.90 -2.13
C ARG A 54 -8.30 -4.97 -0.94
N LEU A 55 -8.96 -3.84 -1.14
CA LEU A 55 -9.08 -2.80 -0.12
C LEU A 55 -10.56 -2.51 0.11
N LYS A 56 -10.89 -2.17 1.35
CA LYS A 56 -12.15 -1.54 1.69
C LYS A 56 -11.90 -0.10 2.10
N ILE A 57 -12.48 0.84 1.37
CA ILE A 57 -12.41 2.28 1.68
C ILE A 57 -13.82 2.78 1.98
N GLY A 58 -14.08 3.11 3.24
CA GLY A 58 -15.43 3.40 3.73
C GLY A 58 -16.39 2.23 3.48
N LYS A 59 -17.34 2.42 2.56
CA LYS A 59 -18.32 1.40 2.17
C LYS A 59 -17.97 0.65 0.88
N GLN A 60 -16.93 1.10 0.17
CA GLN A 60 -16.57 0.54 -1.13
C GLN A 60 -15.54 -0.57 -0.98
N TYR A 61 -15.73 -1.64 -1.74
CA TYR A 61 -14.75 -2.70 -1.93
C TYR A 61 -14.04 -2.46 -3.26
N LEU A 62 -12.73 -2.44 -3.24
CA LEU A 62 -11.88 -2.14 -4.39
C LEU A 62 -11.00 -3.36 -4.67
N LEU A 63 -10.94 -3.73 -5.95
CA LEU A 63 -10.01 -4.71 -6.50
C LEU A 63 -9.17 -4.00 -7.55
N GLY A 64 -7.84 -4.04 -7.41
CA GLY A 64 -6.98 -3.32 -8.34
C GLY A 64 -5.49 -3.50 -8.08
N ALA A 65 -4.70 -2.66 -8.74
CA ALA A 65 -3.26 -2.57 -8.53
C ALA A 65 -2.92 -1.46 -7.52
N VAL A 66 -1.76 -1.56 -6.88
CA VAL A 66 -1.20 -0.56 -5.95
C VAL A 66 0.23 -0.21 -6.38
N GLU A 67 0.56 1.07 -6.26
CA GLU A 67 1.86 1.75 -6.50
C GLU A 67 1.99 2.87 -5.47
#